data_AF-A0A383CR13-F1
#
_entry.id   AF-A0A383CR13-F1
#
_cell.length_a   1.000
_cell.length_b   1.000
_cell.length_c   1.000
_cell.angle_alpha   90.00
_cell.angle_beta   90.00
_cell.angle_gamma   90.00
#
_symmetry.space_group_name_H-M   'P 1'
#
loop_
_entity.id
_entity.type
_entity.pdbx_description
1 polymer ?
#
loop_
_entity_poly.entity_id
_entity_poly.type
_entity_poly.pdbx_seq_one_letter_code
_entity_poly.pdbx_strand_id
1 'polypeptide(L)'
;MPIVIDFMDLNRTPDTMGHMPTLILPPKYSEDTIRMAQAATQSSWEIERLEDWSIPDGKKYENPIPYGKAPFPETISPRLGINLQTPALNILYSIPRHFLKREIQPSFLGEARTLK
;
A
#
# COMPACT_ATOMS: atom_id res chain seq x y z
N MET A 1 9.63 21.26 16.69
CA MET A 1 9.20 19.92 17.17
C MET A 1 9.32 18.97 16.00
N PRO A 2 10.22 17.98 16.01
CA PRO A 2 10.31 17.03 14.91
C PRO A 2 9.13 16.07 15.00
N ILE A 3 8.35 15.99 13.92
CA ILE A 3 7.36 14.94 13.73
C ILE A 3 8.16 13.66 13.48
N VAL A 4 8.24 12.82 14.50
CA VAL A 4 8.72 11.45 14.35
C VAL A 4 7.68 10.74 13.50
N ILE A 5 7.98 10.55 12.22
CA ILE A 5 7.25 9.60 11.39
C ILE A 5 7.66 8.24 11.92
N ASP A 6 6.83 7.68 12.80
CA ASP A 6 6.90 6.28 13.19
C ASP A 6 6.63 5.47 11.92
N PHE A 7 7.70 5.10 11.23
CA PHE A 7 7.64 4.16 10.12
C PHE A 7 7.02 2.91 10.70
N MET A 8 5.75 2.69 10.34
CA MET A 8 5.08 1.39 10.28
C MET A 8 5.91 0.32 10.98
N ASP A 9 5.54 0.08 12.23
CA ASP A 9 5.99 -0.99 13.10
C ASP A 9 5.84 -2.35 12.37
N LEU A 10 6.76 -2.61 11.43
CA LEU A 10 6.88 -3.84 10.62
C LEU A 10 7.24 -5.05 11.51
N ASN A 11 7.47 -4.80 12.80
CA ASN A 11 7.73 -5.76 13.85
C ASN A 11 6.54 -5.94 14.81
N ARG A 12 5.33 -5.42 14.51
CA ARG A 12 4.13 -5.90 15.21
C ARG A 12 3.92 -7.36 14.86
N THR A 13 4.43 -8.23 15.73
CA THR A 13 3.91 -9.57 15.94
C THR A 13 2.38 -9.47 16.03
N PRO A 14 1.62 -10.41 15.44
CA PRO A 14 0.14 -10.35 15.34
C PRO A 14 -0.61 -10.39 16.69
N ASP A 15 0.06 -10.15 17.82
CA ASP A 15 -0.41 -10.47 19.16
C ASP A 15 -0.48 -9.27 20.13
N THR A 16 -0.28 -8.01 19.67
CA THR A 16 -0.29 -6.87 20.63
C THR A 16 -1.59 -6.07 20.68
N MET A 17 -2.54 -6.20 19.75
CA MET A 17 -3.92 -5.68 19.94
C MET A 17 -4.92 -6.43 19.04
N GLY A 18 -5.43 -7.59 19.48
CA GLY A 18 -6.78 -8.15 19.26
C GLY A 18 -7.52 -8.13 17.91
N HIS A 19 -7.03 -7.50 16.84
CA HIS A 19 -7.81 -7.26 15.63
C HIS A 19 -6.93 -7.42 14.39
N MET A 20 -7.21 -8.49 13.64
CA MET A 20 -6.50 -8.81 12.40
C MET A 20 -6.89 -7.80 11.32
N PRO A 21 -5.93 -7.24 10.56
CA PRO A 21 -6.25 -6.28 9.52
C PRO A 21 -7.08 -6.91 8.39
N THR A 22 -7.98 -6.12 7.80
CA THR A 22 -8.66 -6.49 6.55
C THR A 22 -7.94 -5.90 5.34
N LEU A 23 -7.42 -6.75 4.46
CA LEU A 23 -6.90 -6.35 3.14
C LEU A 23 -8.08 -6.03 2.20
N ILE A 24 -8.16 -4.80 1.71
CA ILE A 24 -9.20 -4.36 0.78
C ILE A 24 -8.64 -4.33 -0.65
N LEU A 25 -9.23 -5.12 -1.56
CA LEU A 25 -8.76 -5.30 -2.93
C LEU A 25 -9.77 -4.77 -3.96
N PRO A 26 -9.28 -4.31 -5.14
CA PRO A 26 -10.14 -3.87 -6.22
C PRO A 26 -10.88 -5.05 -6.86
N PRO A 27 -11.96 -4.80 -7.61
CA PRO A 27 -12.72 -5.84 -8.30
C PRO A 27 -11.88 -6.62 -9.30
N LYS A 28 -10.98 -5.91 -10.00
CA LYS A 28 -10.14 -6.48 -11.04
C LYS A 28 -9.04 -7.36 -10.43
N TYR A 29 -8.94 -8.58 -10.94
CA TYR A 29 -7.82 -9.47 -10.66
C TYR A 29 -6.58 -9.08 -11.48
N SER A 30 -5.45 -9.05 -10.80
CA SER A 30 -4.12 -8.88 -11.37
C SER A 30 -3.17 -9.82 -10.64
N GLU A 31 -2.03 -10.10 -11.24
CA GLU A 31 -0.98 -10.89 -10.58
C GLU A 31 -0.61 -10.33 -9.20
N ASP A 32 -0.46 -9.00 -9.10
CA ASP A 32 -0.16 -8.31 -7.84
C ASP A 32 -1.25 -8.54 -6.78
N THR A 33 -2.53 -8.36 -7.14
CA THR A 33 -3.64 -8.51 -6.19
C THR A 33 -3.88 -9.96 -5.79
N ILE A 34 -3.56 -10.92 -6.66
CA ILE A 34 -3.59 -12.35 -6.35
C ILE A 34 -2.49 -12.69 -5.34
N ARG A 35 -1.26 -12.23 -5.57
CA ARG A 35 -0.13 -12.43 -4.65
C ARG A 35 -0.38 -11.83 -3.28
N MET A 36 -0.92 -10.61 -3.23
CA MET A 36 -1.28 -9.98 -1.96
C MET A 36 -2.37 -10.74 -1.21
N ALA A 37 -3.40 -11.23 -1.91
CA ALA A 37 -4.42 -12.07 -1.29
C ALA A 37 -3.80 -13.36 -0.71
N GLN A 38 -2.92 -14.03 -1.44
CA GLN A 38 -2.23 -15.23 -0.95
C GLN A 38 -1.39 -14.95 0.30
N ALA A 39 -0.60 -13.87 0.30
CA ALA A 39 0.22 -13.46 1.44
C ALA A 39 -0.63 -13.08 2.67
N ALA A 40 -1.75 -12.39 2.44
CA ALA A 40 -2.72 -12.05 3.48
C ALA A 40 -3.34 -13.32 4.08
N THR A 41 -3.76 -14.28 3.26
CA THR A 41 -4.28 -15.58 3.73
C THR A 41 -3.25 -16.32 4.58
N GLN A 42 -1.98 -16.36 4.14
CA GLN A 42 -0.89 -16.98 4.89
C GLN A 42 -0.60 -16.28 6.23
N SER A 43 -0.88 -14.99 6.31
CA SER A 43 -0.74 -14.18 7.53
C SER A 43 -2.03 -14.10 8.34
N SER A 44 -3.05 -14.87 7.95
CA SER A 44 -4.38 -14.91 8.59
C SER A 44 -5.11 -13.57 8.59
N TRP A 45 -4.82 -12.68 7.64
CA TRP A 45 -5.58 -11.44 7.46
C TRP A 45 -6.94 -11.73 6.84
N GLU A 46 -7.94 -10.94 7.21
CA GLU A 46 -9.19 -10.93 6.47
C GLU A 46 -8.97 -10.30 5.09
N ILE A 47 -9.72 -10.74 4.09
CA ILE A 47 -9.60 -10.22 2.72
C ILE A 47 -10.99 -9.86 2.23
N GLU A 48 -11.18 -8.59 1.92
CA GLU A 48 -12.35 -8.11 1.21
C GLU A 48 -11.95 -7.77 -0.23
N ARG A 49 -12.62 -8.37 -1.20
CA ARG A 49 -12.57 -7.89 -2.58
C ARG A 49 -13.87 -7.18 -2.90
N LEU A 50 -13.77 -5.90 -3.22
CA LEU A 50 -14.95 -5.10 -3.57
C LEU A 50 -15.47 -5.50 -4.95
N GLU A 51 -16.78 -5.48 -5.14
CA GLU A 51 -17.42 -5.74 -6.44
C GLU A 51 -17.27 -4.57 -7.40
N ASP A 52 -17.24 -3.35 -6.85
CA ASP A 52 -16.91 -2.10 -7.54
C ASP A 52 -15.96 -1.25 -6.68
N TRP A 53 -15.86 0.05 -6.92
CA TRP A 53 -15.03 0.95 -6.10
C TRP A 53 -15.82 1.59 -4.95
N SER A 54 -16.83 0.90 -4.42
CA SER A 54 -17.64 1.32 -3.28
C SER A 54 -17.47 0.39 -2.08
N ILE A 55 -17.71 0.93 -0.90
CA ILE A 55 -17.82 0.15 0.32
C ILE A 55 -19.29 -0.15 0.51
N PRO A 56 -19.69 -1.42 0.71
CA PRO A 56 -21.08 -1.76 1.00
C PRO A 56 -21.62 -0.98 2.21
N ASP A 57 -22.85 -0.49 2.12
CA ASP A 57 -23.46 0.33 3.16
C ASP A 57 -23.45 -0.38 4.52
N GLY A 58 -23.06 0.35 5.57
CA GLY A 58 -23.00 -0.16 6.94
C GLY A 58 -21.83 -1.11 7.22
N LYS A 59 -21.03 -1.49 6.20
CA LYS A 59 -19.86 -2.34 6.40
C LYS A 59 -18.72 -1.53 7.02
N LYS A 60 -18.19 -2.05 8.12
CA LYS A 60 -17.01 -1.52 8.80
C LYS A 60 -15.93 -2.58 8.76
N TYR A 61 -14.71 -2.15 8.48
CA TYR A 61 -13.53 -2.99 8.50
C TYR A 61 -12.68 -2.60 9.68
N GLU A 62 -12.10 -3.60 10.33
CA GLU A 62 -11.13 -3.39 11.39
C GLU A 62 -9.75 -3.23 10.75
N ASN A 63 -9.07 -2.12 11.04
CA ASN A 63 -7.76 -1.78 10.48
C ASN A 63 -7.66 -2.04 8.94
N PRO A 64 -8.51 -1.40 8.12
CA PRO A 64 -8.54 -1.68 6.70
C PRO A 64 -7.25 -1.23 6.00
N ILE A 65 -6.74 -2.09 5.11
CA ILE A 65 -5.54 -1.83 4.31
C ILE A 65 -5.92 -1.90 2.82
N PRO A 66 -6.22 -0.78 2.16
CA PRO A 66 -6.51 -0.78 0.73
C PRO A 66 -5.25 -1.00 -0.10
N TYR A 67 -5.27 -2.00 -0.97
CA TYR A 67 -4.16 -2.32 -1.86
C TYR A 67 -4.60 -2.37 -3.31
N GLY A 68 -3.86 -1.69 -4.19
CA GLY A 68 -4.08 -1.71 -5.62
C GLY A 68 -3.28 -0.64 -6.34
N LYS A 69 -3.45 -0.56 -7.66
CA LYS A 69 -2.86 0.51 -8.47
C LYS A 69 -3.66 1.79 -8.33
N ALA A 70 -2.99 2.94 -8.40
CA ALA A 70 -3.68 4.22 -8.48
C ALA A 70 -4.67 4.21 -9.67
N PRO A 71 -5.86 4.83 -9.52
CA PRO A 71 -6.30 5.63 -8.38
C PRO A 71 -7.11 4.85 -7.30
N PHE A 72 -7.07 3.51 -7.27
CA PHE A 72 -7.94 2.73 -6.37
C PHE A 72 -7.74 3.05 -4.89
N PRO A 73 -6.52 2.92 -4.29
CA PRO A 73 -6.32 3.20 -2.87
C PRO A 73 -6.68 4.65 -2.51
N GLU A 74 -6.38 5.61 -3.38
CA GLU A 74 -6.69 7.03 -3.20
C GLU A 74 -8.20 7.28 -3.15
N THR A 75 -8.97 6.56 -3.98
CA THR A 75 -10.42 6.70 -4.06
C THR A 75 -11.13 6.10 -2.84
N ILE A 76 -10.62 4.97 -2.34
CA ILE A 76 -11.28 4.19 -1.29
C ILE A 76 -10.87 4.60 0.12
N SER A 77 -9.63 5.05 0.32
CA SER A 77 -9.07 5.37 1.64
C SER A 77 -9.93 6.39 2.42
N PRO A 78 -10.42 7.51 1.82
CA PRO A 78 -11.26 8.46 2.56
C PRO A 78 -12.56 7.83 3.09
N ARG A 79 -13.14 6.88 2.34
CA ARG A 79 -14.38 6.17 2.73
C ARG A 79 -14.15 5.19 3.87
N LEU A 80 -12.92 4.70 4.00
CA LEU A 80 -12.45 3.85 5.09
C LEU A 80 -11.96 4.66 6.31
N GLY A 81 -11.99 6.00 6.26
CA GLY A 81 -11.44 6.86 7.29
C GLY A 81 -9.90 6.88 7.33
N ILE A 82 -9.24 6.43 6.26
CA ILE A 82 -7.79 6.36 6.14
C ILE A 82 -7.28 7.61 5.42
N ASN A 83 -6.26 8.25 6.01
CA ASN A 83 -5.52 9.31 5.36
C ASN A 83 -4.27 8.76 4.66
N LEU A 84 -4.38 8.48 3.37
CA LEU A 84 -3.28 7.92 2.57
C LEU A 84 -2.16 8.95 2.39
N GLN A 85 -0.96 8.63 2.85
CA GLN A 85 0.21 9.48 2.68
C GLN A 85 0.85 9.23 1.32
N THR A 86 0.92 10.25 0.48
CA THR A 86 1.66 10.18 -0.77
C THR A 86 3.15 10.34 -0.49
N PRO A 87 4.01 9.41 -0.92
CA PRO A 87 5.44 9.55 -0.73
C PRO A 87 5.98 10.76 -1.51
N ALA A 88 7.04 11.39 -0.97
CA ALA A 88 7.72 12.47 -1.68
C ALA A 88 8.30 11.97 -3.02
N LEU A 89 8.32 12.84 -4.04
CA LEU A 89 8.79 12.48 -5.38
C LEU A 89 10.24 11.97 -5.40
N ASN A 90 11.06 12.40 -4.44
CA ASN A 90 12.45 12.00 -4.32
C ASN A 90 12.67 10.73 -3.47
N ILE A 91 11.60 10.05 -3.02
CA ILE A 91 11.73 8.93 -2.07
C ILE A 91 12.68 7.85 -2.57
N LEU A 92 12.68 7.55 -3.87
CA LEU A 92 13.55 6.52 -4.46
C LEU A 92 15.04 6.85 -4.32
N TYR A 93 15.42 8.12 -4.26
CA TYR A 93 16.81 8.55 -4.04
C TYR A 93 17.22 8.48 -2.56
N SER A 94 16.24 8.58 -1.67
CA SER A 94 16.46 8.61 -0.22
C SER A 94 16.45 7.21 0.40
N ILE A 95 16.00 6.19 -0.32
CA ILE A 95 15.97 4.80 0.17
C ILE A 95 17.41 4.24 0.24
N PRO A 96 17.81 3.58 1.34
CA PRO A 96 19.10 2.93 1.44
C PRO A 96 19.36 1.94 0.30
N ARG A 97 20.59 1.94 -0.24
CA ARG A 97 20.96 1.15 -1.42
C ARG A 97 20.64 -0.34 -1.31
N HIS A 98 20.69 -0.94 -0.12
CA HIS A 98 20.40 -2.37 0.08
C HIS A 98 18.92 -2.74 -0.09
N PHE A 99 18.00 -1.77 -0.04
CA PHE A 99 16.58 -1.97 -0.38
C PHE A 99 16.29 -1.74 -1.86
N LEU A 100 17.22 -1.13 -2.61
CA LEU A 100 17.05 -0.87 -4.03
C LEU A 100 17.47 -2.11 -4.84
N LYS A 101 16.54 -2.62 -5.66
CA LYS A 101 16.82 -3.73 -6.60
C LYS A 101 17.49 -3.27 -7.90
N ARG A 102 17.76 -1.98 -8.03
CA ARG A 102 18.40 -1.34 -9.19
C ARG A 102 19.07 -0.05 -8.77
N GLU A 103 20.03 0.41 -9.56
CA GLU A 103 20.59 1.74 -9.39
C GLU A 103 19.56 2.80 -9.83
N ILE A 104 19.48 3.88 -9.06
CA ILE A 104 18.59 5.02 -9.31
C ILE A 104 19.47 6.26 -9.43
N GLN A 105 19.44 6.93 -10.58
CA GLN A 105 20.18 8.16 -10.83
C GLN A 105 19.23 9.23 -11.37
N PRO A 106 19.27 10.47 -10.85
CA PRO A 106 18.48 11.56 -11.41
C PRO A 106 19.12 11.99 -12.73
N SER A 107 18.30 12.23 -13.74
CA SER A 107 18.73 12.73 -15.04
C SER A 107 17.66 13.65 -15.61
N PHE A 108 18.04 14.52 -16.53
CA PHE A 108 17.07 15.32 -17.26
C PHE A 108 16.31 14.45 -18.27
N LEU A 109 15.02 14.73 -18.47
CA LEU A 109 14.19 13.97 -19.41
C LEU A 109 14.79 13.90 -20.82
N GLY A 110 15.47 14.96 -21.27
CA GLY A 110 16.14 15.01 -22.56
C GLY A 110 17.31 14.01 -22.66
N GLU A 111 18.11 13.89 -21.62
CA GLU A 111 19.24 12.96 -21.54
C GLU A 111 18.74 11.52 -21.38
N ALA A 112 17.73 11.30 -20.53
CA ALA A 112 17.17 9.96 -20.33
C ALA A 112 16.62 9.33 -21.63
N ARG A 113 16.14 10.16 -22.57
CA ARG A 113 15.64 9.69 -23.88
C ARG A 113 16.74 9.20 -24.82
N THR A 114 18.00 9.54 -24.57
CA THR A 114 19.13 9.08 -25.39
C THR A 114 19.74 7.79 -24.86
N LEU A 115 19.40 7.40 -23.63
CA LEU A 115 19.74 6.10 -23.04
C LEU A 115 18.85 5.02 -23.67
N LYS A 116 19.44 4.17 -24.50
CA LYS A 116 18.79 2.99 -25.11
C LYS A 116 18.98 1.75 -24.26
#